data_AF-A0QZN0-F1
#
_entry.id   AF-A0QZN0-F1
#
_cell.length_a   1.000
_cell.length_b   1.000
_cell.length_c   1.000
_cell.angle_alpha   90.00
_cell.angle_beta   90.00
_cell.angle_gamma   90.00
#
_symmetry.space_group_name_H-M   'P 1'
#
loop_
_entity.id
_entity.type
_entity.pdbx_description
1 polymer ?
#
loop_
_entity_poly.entity_id
_entity_poly.type
_entity_poly.pdbx_seq_one_letter_code
_entity_poly.pdbx_strand_id
1 'polypeptide(L)'
;MGRDFTELIHIARSAEESGVRALLLDDAGDGGSDPVVVACALARKTRTIELVAAVNTARQHPFGIARRLSGLVQVSGGRAGWAPQDSNRYRLLEAVTIARALWYSWPPEAVVADKAAGVWVETTLVSSIHFDGVHYSVHAPLDLPRSLTGEPHLYLPAELRGSLAAPATYLDEVRVDRYEDSPTGYPQIEKAL
;
A
#
# COMPACT_ATOMS: atom_id res chain seq x y z
N MET A 1 7.21 5.15 24.64
CA MET A 1 5.81 5.19 25.10
C MET A 1 4.96 5.12 23.85
N GLY A 2 4.35 3.96 23.56
CA GLY A 2 3.66 3.72 22.27
C GLY A 2 2.41 4.60 22.15
N ARG A 3 2.19 5.17 20.97
CA ARG A 3 0.98 5.97 20.66
C ARG A 3 -0.27 5.15 21.02
N ASP A 4 -1.20 5.76 21.75
CA ASP A 4 -2.49 5.12 22.04
C ASP A 4 -3.28 5.01 20.72
N PHE A 5 -3.76 3.81 20.42
CA PHE A 5 -4.56 3.58 19.21
C PHE A 5 -5.86 4.41 19.21
N THR A 6 -6.38 4.78 20.39
CA THR A 6 -7.54 5.68 20.52
C THR A 6 -7.27 7.05 19.90
N GLU A 7 -6.07 7.58 20.08
CA GLU A 7 -5.65 8.86 19.51
C GLU A 7 -5.60 8.78 17.98
N LEU A 8 -5.06 7.69 17.42
CA LEU A 8 -5.02 7.45 15.98
C LEU A 8 -6.42 7.38 15.36
N ILE A 9 -7.39 6.77 16.05
CA ILE A 9 -8.78 6.76 15.60
C ILE A 9 -9.35 8.17 15.55
N HIS A 10 -9.08 8.98 16.59
CA HIS A 10 -9.56 10.35 16.64
C HIS A 10 -8.97 11.18 15.49
N ILE A 11 -7.65 11.12 15.28
CA ILE A 11 -6.97 11.81 14.18
C ILE A 11 -7.56 11.41 12.83
N ALA A 12 -7.72 10.10 12.57
CA ALA A 12 -8.22 9.61 11.30
C ALA A 12 -9.66 10.08 11.01
N ARG A 13 -10.52 10.13 12.04
CA ARG A 13 -11.90 10.63 11.90
C ARG A 13 -11.95 12.14 11.70
N SER A 14 -11.20 12.91 12.48
CA SER A 14 -11.15 14.36 12.34
C SER A 14 -10.62 14.77 10.97
N ALA A 15 -9.62 14.06 10.45
CA ALA A 15 -9.12 14.26 9.08
C ALA A 15 -10.22 13.98 8.04
N GLU A 16 -10.92 12.85 8.17
CA GLU A 16 -12.04 12.48 7.29
C GLU A 16 -13.18 13.52 7.30
N GLU A 17 -13.61 13.94 8.49
CA GLU A 17 -14.68 14.95 8.67
C GLU A 17 -14.29 16.32 8.12
N SER A 18 -12.99 16.64 8.11
CA SER A 18 -12.45 17.87 7.54
C SER A 18 -12.27 17.82 6.03
N GLY A 19 -12.60 16.70 5.38
CA GLY A 19 -12.46 16.53 3.93
C GLY A 19 -11.04 16.21 3.47
N VAL A 20 -10.16 15.75 4.36
CA VAL A 20 -8.83 15.26 3.96
C VAL A 20 -9.00 14.02 3.09
N ARG A 21 -8.32 14.00 1.94
CA ARG A 21 -8.43 12.92 0.95
C ARG A 21 -7.74 11.63 1.41
N ALA A 22 -6.56 11.75 1.99
CA ALA A 22 -5.69 10.62 2.31
C ALA A 22 -4.94 10.85 3.61
N LEU A 23 -4.77 9.78 4.39
CA LEU A 23 -3.96 9.72 5.59
C LEU A 23 -2.74 8.83 5.32
N LEU A 24 -1.55 9.42 5.36
CA LEU A 24 -0.28 8.69 5.25
C LEU A 24 0.11 8.11 6.61
N LEU A 25 0.35 6.81 6.64
CA LEU A 25 0.80 6.04 7.80
C LEU A 25 2.24 5.64 7.57
N ASP A 26 3.15 6.32 8.26
CA ASP A 26 4.58 6.13 8.05
C ASP A 26 5.13 4.85 8.70
N ASP A 27 6.17 4.28 8.11
CA ASP A 27 6.92 3.15 8.68
C ASP A 27 7.82 3.67 9.79
N ALA A 28 7.36 3.58 11.05
CA ALA A 28 8.09 4.10 12.21
C ALA A 28 9.41 3.34 12.54
N GLY A 29 9.91 2.49 11.65
CA GLY A 29 11.21 1.84 11.77
C GLY A 29 11.27 0.80 12.89
N ASP A 30 12.44 0.66 13.51
CA ASP A 30 12.83 -0.50 14.35
C ASP A 30 12.06 -0.64 15.69
N GLY A 31 11.03 0.20 15.92
CA GLY A 31 10.11 0.09 17.05
C GLY A 31 8.66 0.49 16.72
N GLY A 32 8.35 0.67 15.44
CA GLY A 32 7.04 1.05 14.92
C GLY A 32 6.08 -0.12 14.74
N SER A 33 4.77 0.16 14.74
CA SER A 33 3.78 -0.81 14.25
C SER A 33 3.78 -0.83 12.72
N ASP A 34 3.60 -2.01 12.11
CA ASP A 34 3.47 -2.14 10.63
C ASP A 34 2.36 -1.20 10.14
N PRO A 35 2.65 -0.26 9.22
CA PRO A 35 1.69 0.76 8.78
C PRO A 35 0.48 0.16 8.06
N VAL A 36 0.63 -1.01 7.41
CA VAL A 36 -0.50 -1.72 6.79
C VAL A 36 -1.42 -2.30 7.86
N VAL A 37 -0.88 -2.77 8.98
CA VAL A 37 -1.68 -3.28 10.11
C VAL A 37 -2.48 -2.14 10.76
N VAL A 38 -1.84 -1.00 10.99
CA VAL A 38 -2.52 0.20 11.50
C VAL A 38 -3.61 0.67 10.53
N ALA A 39 -3.31 0.68 9.22
CA ALA A 39 -4.26 1.02 8.17
C ALA A 39 -5.49 0.10 8.21
N CYS A 40 -5.30 -1.23 8.30
CA CYS A 40 -6.39 -2.19 8.41
C CYS A 40 -7.29 -1.92 9.62
N ALA A 41 -6.70 -1.55 10.76
CA ALA A 41 -7.45 -1.24 11.96
C ALA A 41 -8.25 0.07 11.81
N LEU A 42 -7.68 1.09 11.18
CA LEU A 42 -8.34 2.37 10.89
C LEU A 42 -9.42 2.24 9.79
N ALA A 43 -9.25 1.33 8.83
CA ALA A 43 -10.20 1.10 7.74
C ALA A 43 -11.62 0.79 8.24
N ARG A 44 -11.75 0.18 9.43
CA ARG A 44 -13.04 -0.10 10.08
C ARG A 44 -13.61 1.07 10.87
N LYS A 45 -12.81 2.11 11.11
CA LYS A 45 -13.17 3.30 11.91
C LYS A 45 -13.41 4.55 11.07
N THR A 46 -13.04 4.50 9.79
CA THR A 46 -13.25 5.52 8.76
C THR A 46 -14.10 4.99 7.60
N ARG A 47 -14.64 5.88 6.77
CA ARG A 47 -15.62 5.56 5.73
C ARG A 47 -15.15 5.93 4.32
N THR A 48 -14.48 7.06 4.16
CA THR A 48 -14.18 7.72 2.89
C THR A 48 -12.71 8.09 2.73
N ILE A 49 -11.99 8.38 3.81
CA ILE A 49 -10.57 8.76 3.73
C ILE A 49 -9.73 7.59 3.19
N GLU A 50 -8.79 7.90 2.32
CA GLU A 50 -7.81 6.94 1.83
C GLU A 50 -6.73 6.67 2.88
N LEU A 51 -6.33 5.41 3.03
CA LEU A 51 -5.33 4.98 4.00
C LEU A 51 -4.08 4.55 3.25
N VAL A 52 -3.06 5.42 3.26
CA VAL A 52 -1.83 5.25 2.50
C VAL A 52 -0.76 4.69 3.44
N ALA A 53 -0.32 3.45 3.22
CA ALA A 53 0.77 2.88 4.00
C ALA A 53 2.11 3.22 3.36
N ALA A 54 3.01 3.86 4.12
CA ALA A 54 4.38 4.02 3.70
C ALA A 54 5.15 2.72 3.99
N VAL A 55 5.66 2.05 2.96
CA VAL A 55 6.28 0.73 3.15
C VAL A 55 7.66 0.71 2.53
N ASN A 56 8.65 0.36 3.34
CA ASN A 56 10.04 0.36 2.91
C ASN A 56 10.39 -0.91 2.10
N THR A 57 10.75 -0.73 0.83
CA THR A 57 11.08 -1.83 -0.10
C THR A 57 12.44 -2.46 0.17
N ALA A 58 13.34 -1.76 0.88
CA ALA A 58 14.62 -2.32 1.29
C ALA A 58 14.48 -3.33 2.43
N ARG A 59 13.42 -3.20 3.25
CA ARG A 59 13.17 -4.06 4.41
C ARG A 59 12.25 -5.23 4.10
N GLN A 60 11.48 -5.15 3.03
CA GLN A 60 10.40 -6.09 2.77
C GLN A 60 10.39 -6.52 1.32
N HIS A 61 10.29 -7.84 1.11
CA HIS A 61 10.24 -8.41 -0.23
C HIS A 61 8.95 -7.96 -0.97
N PRO A 62 9.01 -7.62 -2.27
CA PRO A 62 7.87 -7.12 -3.04
C PRO A 62 6.63 -8.03 -2.99
N PHE A 63 6.85 -9.35 -2.96
CA PHE A 63 5.76 -10.32 -2.79
C PHE A 63 4.96 -10.10 -1.50
N GLY A 64 5.65 -9.91 -0.38
CA GLY A 64 5.02 -9.67 0.93
C GLY A 64 4.34 -8.31 1.00
N ILE A 65 4.86 -7.31 0.29
CA ILE A 65 4.23 -5.98 0.14
C ILE A 65 2.91 -6.13 -0.65
N ALA A 66 2.96 -6.77 -1.82
CA ALA A 66 1.80 -7.01 -2.67
C ALA A 66 0.68 -7.76 -1.93
N ARG A 67 1.04 -8.81 -1.18
CA ARG A 67 0.11 -9.60 -0.37
C ARG A 67 -0.60 -8.77 0.70
N ARG A 68 0.16 -8.02 1.51
CA ARG A 68 -0.41 -7.23 2.62
C ARG A 68 -1.27 -6.08 2.14
N LEU A 69 -0.83 -5.37 1.10
CA LEU A 69 -1.60 -4.27 0.52
C LEU A 69 -2.90 -4.75 -0.12
N SER A 70 -2.93 -5.96 -0.73
CA SER A 70 -4.18 -6.54 -1.22
C SER A 70 -5.21 -6.75 -0.11
N GLY A 71 -4.75 -7.16 1.08
CA GLY A 71 -5.60 -7.25 2.26
C GLY A 71 -6.16 -5.88 2.67
N LEU A 72 -5.35 -4.83 2.65
CA LEU A 72 -5.81 -3.48 2.94
C LEU A 72 -6.82 -2.98 1.91
N VAL A 73 -6.59 -3.22 0.61
CA VAL A 73 -7.53 -2.88 -0.47
C VAL A 73 -8.89 -3.54 -0.20
N GLN A 74 -8.92 -4.82 0.15
CA GLN A 74 -10.16 -5.54 0.44
C GLN A 74 -10.86 -5.00 1.71
N VAL A 75 -10.13 -4.86 2.81
CA VAL A 75 -10.70 -4.45 4.11
C VAL A 75 -11.19 -2.98 4.10
N SER A 76 -10.51 -2.12 3.35
CA SER A 76 -10.87 -0.70 3.22
C SER A 76 -11.95 -0.43 2.18
N GLY A 77 -12.28 -1.41 1.32
CA GLY A 77 -13.20 -1.23 0.21
C GLY A 77 -12.61 -0.41 -0.95
N GLY A 78 -11.30 -0.56 -1.21
CA GLY A 78 -10.59 0.15 -2.28
C GLY A 78 -9.94 1.48 -1.85
N ARG A 79 -10.04 1.87 -0.58
CA ARG A 79 -9.44 3.11 -0.04
C ARG A 79 -8.01 2.88 0.46
N ALA A 80 -7.24 2.08 -0.26
CA ALA A 80 -5.87 1.73 0.10
C ALA A 80 -4.90 2.47 -0.81
N GLY A 81 -3.87 3.05 -0.21
CA GLY A 81 -2.74 3.61 -0.93
C GLY A 81 -1.42 3.01 -0.47
N TRP A 82 -0.40 3.15 -1.30
CA TRP A 82 0.97 2.74 -1.02
C TRP A 82 1.94 3.86 -1.37
N ALA A 83 2.74 4.27 -0.39
CA ALA A 83 3.89 5.14 -0.57
C ALA A 83 5.19 4.31 -0.38
N PRO A 84 5.78 3.74 -1.45
CA PRO A 84 7.04 3.01 -1.33
C PRO A 84 8.16 3.93 -0.85
N GLN A 85 9.00 3.41 0.05
CA GLN A 85 10.18 4.10 0.55
C GLN A 85 11.44 3.26 0.28
N ASP A 86 12.47 3.89 -0.27
CA ASP A 86 13.78 3.28 -0.43
C ASP A 86 14.82 4.36 -0.76
N SER A 87 16.02 4.25 -0.20
CA SER A 87 17.14 5.09 -0.63
C SER A 87 17.69 4.66 -2.00
N ASN A 88 17.40 3.43 -2.44
CA ASN A 88 17.77 2.94 -3.76
C ASN A 88 16.56 3.00 -4.71
N ARG A 89 16.54 4.02 -5.58
CA ARG A 89 15.46 4.21 -6.56
C ARG A 89 15.24 3.02 -7.50
N TYR A 90 16.29 2.29 -7.87
CA TYR A 90 16.15 1.16 -8.80
C TYR A 90 15.45 -0.01 -8.11
N ARG A 91 15.87 -0.32 -6.87
CA ARG A 91 15.21 -1.33 -6.03
C ARG A 91 13.74 -0.99 -5.78
N LEU A 92 13.45 0.29 -5.49
CA LEU A 92 12.08 0.78 -5.35
C LEU A 92 11.25 0.52 -6.62
N LEU A 93 11.76 0.90 -7.78
CA LEU A 93 11.06 0.72 -9.05
C LEU A 93 10.86 -0.76 -9.41
N GLU A 94 11.85 -1.63 -9.14
CA GLU A 94 11.68 -3.08 -9.32
C GLU A 94 10.59 -3.61 -8.38
N ALA A 95 10.60 -3.22 -7.10
CA ALA A 95 9.62 -3.64 -6.13
C ALA A 95 8.19 -3.22 -6.51
N VAL A 96 8.01 -1.97 -6.97
CA VAL A 96 6.72 -1.47 -7.47
C VAL A 96 6.28 -2.24 -8.71
N THR A 97 7.19 -2.49 -9.65
CA THR A 97 6.89 -3.23 -10.88
C THR A 97 6.43 -4.65 -10.58
N ILE A 98 7.15 -5.35 -9.69
CA ILE A 98 6.80 -6.70 -9.23
C ILE A 98 5.45 -6.69 -8.52
N ALA A 99 5.23 -5.78 -7.57
CA ALA A 99 3.99 -5.76 -6.80
C ALA A 99 2.76 -5.55 -7.69
N ARG A 100 2.85 -4.65 -8.68
CA ARG A 100 1.80 -4.46 -9.69
C ARG A 100 1.58 -5.72 -10.51
N ALA A 101 2.64 -6.29 -11.07
CA ALA A 101 2.53 -7.52 -11.84
C ALA A 101 1.87 -8.65 -11.03
N LEU A 102 2.20 -8.78 -9.75
CA LEU A 102 1.57 -9.76 -8.85
C LEU A 102 0.07 -9.50 -8.67
N TRP A 103 -0.39 -8.27 -8.51
CA TRP A 103 -1.84 -7.99 -8.44
C TRP A 103 -2.57 -8.35 -9.73
N TYR A 104 -1.91 -8.29 -10.88
CA TYR A 104 -2.48 -8.69 -12.17
C TYR A 104 -2.21 -10.15 -12.55
N SER A 105 -1.50 -10.93 -11.72
CA SER A 105 -1.32 -12.39 -11.92
C SER A 105 -2.62 -13.18 -11.81
N TRP A 106 -3.64 -12.57 -11.19
CA TRP A 106 -5.00 -13.09 -11.07
C TRP A 106 -5.98 -12.18 -11.83
N PRO A 107 -6.50 -12.60 -12.99
CA PRO A 107 -7.60 -11.89 -13.62
C PRO A 107 -8.89 -12.05 -12.78
N PRO A 108 -9.82 -11.06 -12.78
CA PRO A 108 -11.06 -11.14 -12.00
C PRO A 108 -11.87 -12.42 -12.25
N GLU A 109 -11.84 -12.93 -13.47
CA GLU A 109 -12.56 -14.12 -13.93
C GLU A 109 -11.99 -15.43 -13.33
N ALA A 110 -10.78 -15.39 -12.74
CA ALA A 110 -10.19 -16.57 -12.12
C ALA A 110 -10.95 -17.03 -10.87
N VAL A 111 -11.72 -16.15 -10.20
CA VAL A 111 -12.54 -16.52 -9.05
C VAL A 111 -13.95 -16.87 -9.52
N VAL A 112 -14.25 -18.16 -9.62
CA VAL A 112 -15.54 -18.69 -10.09
C VAL A 112 -16.53 -18.82 -8.94
N ALA A 113 -16.07 -19.32 -7.79
CA ALA A 113 -16.89 -19.54 -6.59
C ALA A 113 -18.17 -20.39 -6.81
N ASP A 114 -18.13 -21.39 -7.71
CA ASP A 114 -19.23 -22.32 -7.97
C ASP A 114 -19.21 -23.49 -6.97
N LYS A 115 -20.11 -23.41 -5.98
CA LYS A 115 -20.27 -24.45 -4.97
C LYS A 115 -20.88 -25.75 -5.52
N ALA A 116 -21.73 -25.68 -6.54
CA ALA A 116 -22.40 -26.86 -7.11
C ALA A 116 -21.43 -27.67 -7.97
N ALA A 117 -20.59 -26.99 -8.76
CA ALA A 117 -19.53 -27.62 -9.54
C ALA A 117 -18.28 -27.98 -8.70
N GLY A 118 -18.15 -27.44 -7.48
CA GLY A 118 -16.98 -27.63 -6.63
C GLY A 118 -15.75 -26.85 -7.11
N VAL A 119 -15.94 -25.79 -7.88
CA VAL A 119 -14.87 -24.99 -8.49
C VAL A 119 -14.81 -23.62 -7.81
N TRP A 120 -13.78 -23.41 -6.99
CA TRP A 120 -13.53 -22.10 -6.38
C TRP A 120 -12.77 -21.15 -7.32
N VAL A 121 -11.74 -21.68 -7.99
CA VAL A 121 -10.83 -20.93 -8.86
C VAL A 121 -10.62 -21.67 -10.17
N GLU A 122 -10.65 -20.95 -11.28
CA GLU A 122 -10.18 -21.42 -12.58
C GLU A 122 -8.66 -21.20 -12.67
N THR A 123 -7.88 -22.21 -12.28
CA THR A 123 -6.43 -22.09 -12.14
C THR A 123 -5.71 -21.86 -13.46
N THR A 124 -6.32 -22.22 -14.60
CA THR A 124 -5.73 -21.98 -15.93
C THR A 124 -5.65 -20.49 -16.29
N LEU A 125 -6.42 -19.63 -15.60
CA LEU A 125 -6.38 -18.18 -15.77
C LEU A 125 -5.32 -17.51 -14.90
N VAL A 126 -4.80 -18.19 -13.87
CA VAL A 126 -3.77 -17.64 -12.97
C VAL A 126 -2.40 -17.82 -13.61
N SER A 127 -1.68 -16.72 -13.79
CA SER A 127 -0.39 -16.71 -14.49
C SER A 127 0.72 -16.23 -13.59
N SER A 128 1.82 -16.98 -13.53
CA SER A 128 3.04 -16.51 -12.84
C SER A 128 3.55 -15.21 -13.46
N ILE A 129 4.06 -14.31 -12.63
CA ILE A 129 4.94 -13.27 -13.15
C ILE A 129 6.31 -13.89 -13.44
N HIS A 130 7.03 -13.33 -14.40
CA HIS A 130 8.42 -13.69 -14.69
C HIS A 130 9.24 -12.41 -14.68
N PHE A 131 9.86 -12.13 -13.53
CA PHE A 131 10.66 -10.93 -13.33
C PHE A 131 12.06 -11.32 -12.88
N ASP A 132 13.06 -10.92 -13.65
CA ASP A 132 14.48 -11.07 -13.32
C ASP A 132 15.15 -9.69 -13.40
N GLY A 133 15.27 -9.05 -12.24
CA GLY A 133 15.92 -7.76 -12.09
C GLY A 133 17.29 -7.86 -11.40
N VAL A 134 17.86 -6.70 -11.11
CA VAL A 134 19.13 -6.56 -10.39
C VAL A 134 18.95 -6.88 -8.91
N HIS A 135 17.81 -6.50 -8.32
CA HIS A 135 17.56 -6.64 -6.89
C HIS A 135 16.69 -7.83 -6.55
N TYR A 136 15.78 -8.22 -7.45
CA TYR A 136 14.81 -9.28 -7.19
C TYR A 136 14.66 -10.24 -8.38
N SER A 137 14.35 -11.50 -8.07
CA SER A 137 13.90 -12.49 -9.04
C SER A 137 12.62 -13.13 -8.50
N VAL A 138 11.53 -13.06 -9.27
CA VAL A 138 10.20 -13.54 -8.86
C VAL A 138 9.53 -14.25 -10.03
N HIS A 139 9.20 -15.53 -9.80
CA HIS A 139 8.66 -16.47 -10.81
C HIS A 139 7.40 -17.16 -10.32
N ALA A 140 6.46 -16.40 -9.74
CA ALA A 140 5.27 -16.95 -9.10
C ALA A 140 4.06 -16.01 -9.27
N PRO A 141 2.82 -16.52 -9.25
CA PRO A 141 1.65 -15.67 -9.10
C PRO A 141 1.54 -15.21 -7.64
N LEU A 142 0.71 -14.20 -7.38
CA LEU A 142 0.33 -13.87 -6.01
C LEU A 142 -0.39 -15.07 -5.39
N ASP A 143 -0.28 -15.25 -4.07
CA ASP A 143 -0.92 -16.36 -3.35
C ASP A 143 -2.35 -16.02 -2.89
N LEU A 144 -2.95 -14.98 -3.44
CA LEU A 144 -4.35 -14.61 -3.23
C LEU A 144 -4.95 -13.96 -4.49
N PRO A 145 -6.28 -14.06 -4.67
CA PRO A 145 -6.96 -13.39 -5.78
C PRO A 145 -6.82 -11.87 -5.71
N ARG A 146 -6.79 -11.24 -6.88
CA ARG A 146 -6.87 -9.78 -7.00
C ARG A 146 -8.14 -9.25 -6.33
N SER A 147 -8.04 -8.08 -5.70
CA SER A 147 -9.25 -7.38 -5.24
C SER A 147 -10.09 -6.89 -6.42
N LEU A 148 -11.42 -7.04 -6.33
CA LEU A 148 -12.36 -6.47 -7.30
C LEU A 148 -12.33 -4.94 -7.34
N THR A 149 -11.88 -4.31 -6.25
CA THR A 149 -11.70 -2.86 -6.16
C THR A 149 -10.38 -2.37 -6.77
N GLY A 150 -9.56 -3.27 -7.31
CA GLY A 150 -8.33 -2.93 -8.04
C GLY A 150 -7.05 -3.07 -7.22
N GLU A 151 -6.04 -2.28 -7.60
CA GLU A 151 -4.75 -2.17 -6.89
C GLU A 151 -4.76 -0.94 -5.97
N PRO A 152 -3.94 -0.87 -4.91
CA PRO A 152 -3.85 0.34 -4.10
C PRO A 152 -3.35 1.52 -4.94
N HIS A 153 -3.80 2.74 -4.63
CA HIS A 153 -3.25 3.92 -5.31
C HIS A 153 -1.77 4.08 -4.96
N LEU A 154 -0.97 4.35 -5.97
CA LEU A 154 0.47 4.47 -5.82
C LEU A 154 0.87 5.94 -5.64
N TYR A 155 1.63 6.21 -4.58
CA TYR A 155 2.17 7.53 -4.25
C TYR A 155 3.69 7.49 -4.35
N LEU A 156 4.25 8.00 -5.45
CA LEU A 156 5.69 7.98 -5.69
C LEU A 156 6.35 9.33 -5.38
N PRO A 157 7.63 9.32 -4.98
CA PRO A 157 8.44 10.53 -4.98
C PRO A 157 8.43 11.22 -6.36
N ALA A 158 8.35 12.55 -6.39
CA ALA A 158 8.26 13.33 -7.62
C ALA A 158 9.46 13.15 -8.56
N GLU A 159 10.65 12.87 -8.03
CA GLU A 159 11.85 12.57 -8.82
C GLU A 159 11.71 11.28 -9.65
N LEU A 160 10.72 10.43 -9.37
CA LEU A 160 10.41 9.23 -10.15
C LEU A 160 9.35 9.49 -11.24
N ARG A 161 8.95 10.75 -11.46
CA ARG A 161 8.00 11.12 -12.51
C ARG A 161 8.46 10.61 -13.88
N GLY A 162 7.57 9.89 -14.57
CA GLY A 162 7.87 9.26 -15.86
C GLY A 162 8.67 7.95 -15.78
N SER A 163 9.06 7.48 -14.60
CA SER A 163 9.77 6.20 -14.44
C SER A 163 8.87 4.97 -14.60
N LEU A 164 7.54 5.15 -14.56
CA LEU A 164 6.56 4.09 -14.79
C LEU A 164 5.59 4.52 -15.89
N ALA A 165 5.22 3.57 -16.75
CA ALA A 165 4.22 3.79 -17.80
C ALA A 165 2.77 3.78 -17.26
N ALA A 166 2.56 3.38 -16.01
CA ALA A 166 1.26 3.12 -15.44
C ALA A 166 0.85 4.18 -14.41
N PRO A 167 -0.47 4.37 -14.15
CA PRO A 167 -0.95 5.45 -13.29
C PRO A 167 -0.29 5.45 -11.91
N ALA A 168 0.12 6.64 -11.47
CA ALA A 168 0.66 6.92 -10.14
C ALA A 168 0.41 8.40 -9.79
N THR A 169 0.20 8.68 -8.52
CA THR A 169 0.25 10.03 -7.97
C THR A 169 1.70 10.33 -7.59
N TYR A 170 2.21 11.47 -8.03
CA TYR A 170 3.56 11.91 -7.69
C TYR A 170 3.48 12.99 -6.60
N LEU A 171 4.16 12.77 -5.48
CA LEU A 171 4.21 13.68 -4.35
C LEU A 171 5.44 14.58 -4.48
N ASP A 172 5.22 15.90 -4.56
CA ASP A 172 6.30 16.88 -4.72
C ASP A 172 7.11 17.12 -3.43
N GLU A 173 6.74 16.48 -2.30
CA GLU A 173 7.56 16.41 -1.09
C GLU A 173 7.19 15.13 -0.29
N VAL A 174 8.14 14.21 -0.09
CA VAL A 174 8.00 13.12 0.89
C VAL A 174 8.73 13.56 2.15
N ARG A 175 8.06 14.37 2.97
CA ARG A 175 8.63 14.81 4.24
C ARG A 175 8.34 13.79 5.32
N VAL A 176 9.33 12.95 5.61
CA VAL A 176 9.35 12.07 6.78
C VAL A 176 10.10 12.82 7.88
N ASP A 177 9.41 13.72 8.57
CA ASP A 177 9.94 14.26 9.83
C ASP A 177 9.60 13.26 10.93
N ARG A 178 10.63 12.80 11.65
CA ARG A 178 10.42 12.06 12.90
C ARG A 178 9.65 12.97 13.85
N TYR A 179 8.75 12.38 14.62
CA TYR A 179 8.02 13.05 15.72
C TYR A 179 8.96 13.84 16.65
N GLU A 180 10.23 13.41 16.79
CA GLU A 180 11.26 14.05 17.60
C GLU A 180 11.75 15.41 17.07
N ASP A 181 11.54 15.73 15.79
CA ASP A 181 12.00 16.97 15.16
C ASP A 181 10.91 18.07 15.07
N SER A 182 9.69 17.82 15.56
CA SER A 182 8.62 18.84 15.61
C SER A 182 8.82 19.79 16.81
N PRO A 183 9.09 21.09 16.61
CA PRO A 183 9.24 22.06 17.70
C PRO A 183 7.94 22.29 18.49
N THR A 184 6.81 21.77 17.99
CA THR A 184 5.48 21.98 18.58
C THR A 184 4.95 20.78 19.36
N GLY A 185 5.58 19.60 19.26
CA GLY A 185 5.04 18.36 19.85
C GLY A 185 3.70 17.91 19.28
N TYR A 186 3.21 18.58 18.22
CA TYR A 186 2.03 18.19 17.44
C TYR A 186 2.45 17.78 16.03
N PRO A 187 1.73 16.84 15.39
CA PRO A 187 1.91 16.56 13.98
C PRO A 187 1.60 17.82 13.16
N GLN A 188 2.59 18.29 12.41
CA GLN A 188 2.39 19.35 11.43
C GLN A 188 1.76 18.72 10.18
N ILE A 189 0.51 19.09 9.91
CA ILE A 189 -0.17 18.74 8.66
C ILE A 189 0.21 19.81 7.64
N GLU A 190 1.22 19.55 6.82
CA GLU A 190 1.44 20.37 5.62
C GLU A 190 0.53 19.86 4.49
N LYS A 191 -0.31 20.76 3.97
CA LYS A 191 -1.16 20.50 2.81
C LYS A 191 -0.28 20.29 1.58
N ALA A 192 -0.19 19.06 1.11
CA ALA A 192 0.12 18.79 -0.29
C ALA A 192 -1.20 18.84 -1.09
N LEU A 193 -1.48 20.01 -1.69
CA LEU A 193 -2.41 20.17 -2.81
C LEU A 193 -1.59 20.53 -4.06
#